data_AF-K1QTT3-F1
#
_entry.id   AF-K1QTT3-F1
#
_cell.length_a   1.000
_cell.length_b   1.000
_cell.length_c   1.000
_cell.angle_alpha   90.00
_cell.angle_beta   90.00
_cell.angle_gamma   90.00
#
_symmetry.space_group_name_H-M   'P 1'
#
loop_
_entity.id
_entity.type
_entity.pdbx_description
1 polymer ?
#
loop_
_entity_poly.entity_id
_entity_poly.type
_entity_poly.pdbx_seq_one_letter_code
_entity_poly.pdbx_strand_id
1 'polypeptide(L)'
;MNTLNWFSLFSTSHFVKEMRLDRINRLVFDRTNLKKLRDAICNLFDIFHEVLEKDFEYGCYFICDDIISRLHEVQKHEEVVEAEKKAESYRVKSMEAYEKLMAERQEIQDKLLEAARTKTKSLVLEKLCEEKTEKLQELQRVRTVSMWEKEREKVVKDYQQKIDDLEDELAFLKHNTKAITRRMSDISHLEGELYEQQKLFMGVIAGLRTDISLSGLPSDPLPNISNNGNSSGTEQKPLSTLVENPVIVDPKTNKMNGIVYLRHFAHMSQKFILDHWEKFKNFDCNGDQMLDVEEEAMDEVDIDKSHTLDFYEYLLVVDKITKKSGKAALFKQGISKSIEGTKVCVIQ
;
A
#
# COMPACT_ATOMS: atom_id res chain seq x y z
N MET A 1 -56.59 14.63 65.32
CA MET A 1 -57.24 14.82 64.00
C MET A 1 -57.18 13.50 63.25
N ASN A 2 -58.29 12.77 63.18
CA ASN A 2 -58.44 11.56 62.36
C ASN A 2 -59.91 11.47 61.92
N THR A 3 -60.26 12.22 60.89
CA THR A 3 -61.52 12.05 60.15
C THR A 3 -61.23 11.18 58.94
N LEU A 4 -61.24 9.86 59.16
CA LEU A 4 -61.11 8.82 58.14
C LEU A 4 -62.42 8.69 57.35
N ASN A 5 -62.44 9.25 56.15
CA ASN A 5 -62.79 8.59 54.88
C ASN A 5 -63.92 7.53 54.80
N TRP A 6 -65.10 7.80 55.38
CA TRP A 6 -66.30 6.95 55.18
C TRP A 6 -66.93 7.07 53.78
N PHE A 7 -66.64 8.13 53.02
CA PHE A 7 -67.23 8.35 51.68
C PHE A 7 -66.67 7.42 50.58
N SER A 8 -65.45 6.89 50.74
CA SER A 8 -64.83 6.00 49.74
C SER A 8 -65.44 4.59 49.68
N LEU A 9 -65.98 4.09 50.80
CA LEU A 9 -66.55 2.75 50.90
C LEU A 9 -67.99 2.64 50.36
N PHE A 10 -68.77 3.73 50.37
CA PHE A 10 -70.13 3.72 49.81
C PHE A 10 -70.14 3.81 48.27
N SER A 11 -69.15 4.47 47.67
CA SER A 11 -69.09 4.67 46.21
C SER A 11 -68.71 3.39 45.44
N THR A 12 -67.89 2.52 46.03
CA THR A 12 -67.47 1.25 45.42
C THR A 12 -68.59 0.20 45.39
N SER A 13 -69.50 0.21 46.37
CA SER A 13 -70.66 -0.71 46.41
C SER A 13 -71.68 -0.41 45.29
N HIS A 14 -71.91 0.87 44.98
CA HIS A 14 -72.83 1.27 43.92
C HIS A 14 -72.27 0.91 42.53
N PHE A 15 -70.99 1.17 42.30
CA PHE A 15 -70.30 0.89 41.04
C PHE A 15 -70.25 -0.62 40.70
N VAL A 16 -70.06 -1.47 41.72
CA VAL A 16 -70.06 -2.93 41.52
C VAL A 16 -71.46 -3.47 41.19
N LYS A 17 -72.52 -2.89 41.75
CA LYS A 17 -73.90 -3.26 41.37
C LYS A 17 -74.20 -2.86 39.93
N GLU A 18 -73.75 -1.69 39.50
CA GLU A 18 -73.96 -1.16 38.15
C GLU A 18 -73.22 -1.98 37.08
N MET A 19 -71.97 -2.36 37.34
CA MET A 19 -71.22 -3.26 36.43
C MET A 19 -71.81 -4.68 36.34
N ARG A 20 -72.37 -5.21 37.43
CA ARG A 20 -73.04 -6.52 37.39
C ARG A 20 -74.34 -6.45 36.60
N LEU A 21 -75.08 -5.35 36.74
CA LEU A 21 -76.30 -5.12 35.97
C LEU A 21 -75.99 -4.97 34.47
N ASP A 22 -74.94 -4.21 34.11
CA ASP A 22 -74.53 -4.04 32.70
C ASP A 22 -74.03 -5.36 32.10
N ARG A 23 -73.32 -6.19 32.87
CA ARG A 23 -72.88 -7.52 32.42
C ARG A 23 -74.05 -8.47 32.21
N ILE A 24 -75.04 -8.46 33.10
CA ILE A 24 -76.26 -9.27 32.94
C ILE A 24 -77.07 -8.77 31.74
N ASN A 25 -77.21 -7.46 31.57
CA ASN A 25 -77.91 -6.89 30.42
C ASN A 25 -77.22 -7.25 29.10
N ARG A 26 -75.89 -7.21 29.03
CA ARG A 26 -75.16 -7.66 27.83
C ARG A 26 -75.32 -9.15 27.57
N LEU A 27 -75.41 -9.98 28.61
CA LEU A 27 -75.59 -11.44 28.44
C LEU A 27 -77.02 -11.78 28.00
N VAL A 28 -78.01 -11.13 28.61
CA VAL A 28 -79.44 -11.38 28.39
C VAL A 28 -79.93 -10.76 27.08
N PHE A 29 -79.37 -9.62 26.67
CA PHE A 29 -79.77 -8.89 25.45
C PHE A 29 -78.76 -9.00 24.30
N ASP A 30 -77.76 -9.89 24.38
CA ASP A 30 -76.95 -10.23 23.20
C ASP A 30 -77.87 -10.86 22.14
N ARG A 31 -77.91 -10.21 20.97
CA ARG A 31 -78.69 -10.65 19.81
C ARG A 31 -78.40 -12.10 19.44
N THR A 32 -77.18 -12.58 19.67
CA THR A 32 -76.76 -13.96 19.42
C THR A 32 -77.41 -14.93 20.40
N ASN A 33 -77.44 -14.58 21.69
CA ASN A 33 -78.04 -15.41 22.73
C ASN A 33 -79.57 -15.42 22.64
N LEU A 34 -80.18 -14.26 22.37
CA LEU A 34 -81.62 -14.17 22.13
C LEU A 34 -82.05 -14.97 20.89
N LYS A 35 -81.22 -14.97 19.83
CA LYS A 35 -81.48 -15.80 18.66
C LYS A 35 -81.42 -17.29 19.01
N LYS A 36 -80.40 -17.73 19.75
CA LYS A 36 -80.30 -19.13 20.24
C LYS A 36 -81.49 -19.52 21.11
N LEU A 37 -81.92 -18.66 22.03
CA LEU A 37 -83.08 -18.91 22.89
C LEU A 37 -84.38 -19.01 22.08
N ARG A 38 -84.59 -18.09 21.13
CA ARG A 38 -85.72 -18.15 20.21
C ARG A 38 -85.72 -19.45 19.39
N ASP A 39 -84.58 -19.81 18.81
CA ASP A 39 -84.45 -21.01 17.98
C ASP A 39 -84.72 -22.28 18.84
N ALA A 40 -84.26 -22.32 20.09
CA ALA A 40 -84.56 -23.41 21.02
C ALA A 40 -86.06 -23.47 21.40
N ILE A 41 -86.71 -22.32 21.62
CA ILE A 41 -88.15 -22.25 21.88
C ILE A 41 -88.96 -22.69 20.65
N CYS A 42 -88.57 -22.27 19.45
CA CYS A 42 -89.21 -22.71 18.20
C CYS A 42 -89.09 -24.23 18.03
N ASN A 43 -87.90 -24.80 18.22
CA ASN A 43 -87.71 -26.26 18.17
C ASN A 43 -88.58 -26.99 19.20
N LEU A 44 -88.74 -26.43 20.40
CA LEU A 44 -89.62 -27.00 21.42
C LEU A 44 -91.08 -27.00 20.95
N PHE A 45 -91.55 -25.90 20.36
CA PHE A 45 -92.89 -25.82 19.81
C PHE A 45 -93.09 -26.74 18.62
N ASP A 46 -92.11 -26.93 17.75
CA ASP A 46 -92.18 -27.87 16.64
C ASP A 46 -92.32 -29.32 17.15
N ILE A 47 -91.59 -29.68 18.21
CA ILE A 47 -91.75 -30.99 18.89
C ILE A 47 -93.15 -31.12 19.48
N PHE A 48 -93.66 -30.10 20.17
CA PHE A 48 -95.03 -30.13 20.69
C PHE A 48 -96.05 -30.23 19.57
N HIS A 49 -95.83 -29.55 18.45
CA HIS A 49 -96.74 -29.57 17.32
C HIS A 49 -96.75 -30.95 16.65
N GLU A 50 -95.59 -31.59 16.50
CA GLU A 50 -95.49 -32.96 15.98
C GLU A 50 -96.17 -33.98 16.92
N VAL A 51 -96.06 -33.77 18.24
CA VAL A 51 -96.75 -34.58 19.24
C VAL A 51 -98.27 -34.38 19.18
N LEU A 52 -98.73 -33.17 18.86
CA LEU A 52 -100.15 -32.83 18.85
C LEU A 52 -100.85 -33.11 17.51
N GLU A 53 -100.14 -33.06 16.37
CA GLU A 53 -100.71 -33.31 15.03
C GLU A 53 -100.78 -34.79 14.65
N LYS A 54 -100.02 -35.67 15.32
CA LYS A 54 -100.25 -37.10 15.16
C LYS A 54 -101.56 -37.45 15.85
N ASP A 55 -102.58 -37.79 15.06
CA ASP A 55 -103.84 -38.34 15.56
C ASP A 55 -103.50 -39.44 16.57
N PHE A 56 -103.80 -39.20 17.84
CA PHE A 56 -103.64 -40.20 18.89
C PHE A 56 -104.65 -41.32 18.62
N GLU A 57 -104.26 -42.29 17.79
CA GLU A 57 -104.95 -43.56 17.68
C GLU A 57 -105.01 -44.17 19.09
N TYR A 58 -106.21 -44.11 19.67
CA TYR A 58 -106.65 -44.75 20.92
C TYR A 58 -105.54 -45.25 21.86
N GLY A 59 -105.22 -44.46 22.88
CA GLY A 59 -104.57 -44.96 24.10
C GLY A 59 -103.07 -45.27 24.01
N CYS A 60 -102.34 -44.70 23.05
CA CYS A 60 -100.89 -44.76 23.03
C CYS A 60 -100.29 -43.90 24.17
N TYR A 61 -99.99 -44.53 25.29
CA TYR A 61 -99.05 -43.99 26.29
C TYR A 61 -97.65 -44.10 25.70
N PHE A 62 -96.89 -43.00 25.69
CA PHE A 62 -95.46 -43.11 25.43
C PHE A 62 -94.86 -43.89 26.60
N ILE A 63 -94.24 -45.04 26.31
CA ILE A 63 -93.44 -45.75 27.30
C ILE A 63 -92.24 -44.86 27.56
N CYS A 64 -92.00 -44.49 28.83
CA CYS A 64 -90.87 -43.65 29.20
C CYS A 64 -89.54 -44.19 28.63
N ASP A 65 -89.41 -45.50 28.54
CA ASP A 65 -88.24 -46.18 27.99
C ASP A 65 -88.00 -45.87 26.49
N ASP A 66 -89.06 -45.67 25.70
CA ASP A 66 -88.93 -45.31 24.27
C ASP A 66 -88.44 -43.87 24.13
N ILE A 67 -88.93 -42.95 24.98
CA ILE A 67 -88.47 -41.56 25.01
C ILE A 67 -87.01 -41.50 25.44
N ILE A 68 -86.64 -42.24 26.49
CA ILE A 68 -85.25 -42.30 27.00
C ILE A 68 -84.32 -42.90 25.92
N SER A 69 -84.75 -43.95 25.22
CA SER A 69 -83.96 -44.57 24.15
C SER A 69 -83.71 -43.60 23.00
N ARG A 70 -84.75 -42.86 22.56
CA ARG A 70 -84.59 -41.81 21.53
C ARG A 70 -83.69 -40.68 22.01
N LEU A 71 -83.78 -40.28 23.28
CA LEU A 71 -82.90 -39.25 23.84
C LEU A 71 -81.43 -39.70 23.83
N HIS A 72 -81.14 -40.95 24.18
CA HIS A 72 -79.81 -41.53 24.09
C HIS A 72 -79.29 -41.63 22.64
N GLU A 73 -80.15 -41.96 21.68
CA GLU A 73 -79.78 -41.97 20.26
C GLU A 73 -79.42 -40.57 19.76
N VAL A 74 -80.20 -39.55 20.11
CA VAL A 74 -79.91 -38.14 19.78
C VAL A 74 -78.60 -37.69 20.43
N GLN A 75 -78.36 -38.03 21.70
CA GLN A 75 -77.11 -37.71 22.39
C GLN A 75 -75.90 -38.37 21.71
N LYS A 76 -76.02 -39.65 21.33
CA LYS A 76 -74.97 -40.36 20.60
C LYS A 76 -74.71 -39.74 19.23
N HIS A 77 -75.77 -39.31 18.53
CA HIS A 77 -75.62 -38.63 17.24
C HIS A 77 -74.92 -37.27 17.39
N GLU A 78 -75.26 -36.51 18.43
CA GLU A 78 -74.58 -35.25 18.76
C GLU A 78 -73.08 -35.45 19.04
N GLU A 79 -72.71 -36.51 19.77
CA GLU A 79 -71.31 -36.88 20.02
C GLU A 79 -70.56 -37.22 18.72
N VAL A 80 -71.19 -37.96 17.80
CA VAL A 80 -70.62 -38.28 16.48
C VAL A 80 -70.42 -37.02 15.64
N VAL A 81 -71.42 -36.15 15.58
CA VAL A 81 -71.35 -34.88 14.83
C VAL A 81 -70.23 -33.99 15.38
N GLU A 82 -70.05 -33.93 16.70
CA GLU A 82 -68.98 -33.13 17.30
C GLU A 82 -67.59 -33.74 17.04
N ALA A 83 -67.48 -35.08 17.03
CA ALA A 83 -66.26 -35.77 16.62
C ALA A 83 -65.91 -35.51 15.15
N GLU A 84 -66.90 -35.51 14.24
CA GLU A 84 -66.71 -35.19 12.82
C GLU A 84 -66.27 -33.74 12.60
N LYS A 85 -66.91 -32.76 13.28
CA LYS A 85 -66.46 -31.37 13.24
C LYS A 85 -65.01 -31.21 13.70
N LYS A 86 -64.63 -31.94 14.76
CA LYS A 86 -63.26 -31.92 15.28
C LYS A 86 -62.28 -32.54 14.28
N ALA A 87 -62.65 -33.67 13.66
CA ALA A 87 -61.86 -34.30 12.61
C ALA A 87 -61.66 -33.38 11.40
N GLU A 88 -62.72 -32.70 10.96
CA GLU A 88 -62.65 -31.73 9.85
C GLU A 88 -61.79 -30.52 10.22
N SER A 89 -61.88 -30.02 11.46
CA SER A 89 -60.99 -28.96 11.95
C SER A 89 -59.51 -29.37 11.88
N TYR A 90 -59.17 -30.62 12.21
CA TYR A 90 -57.81 -31.11 12.07
C TYR A 90 -57.39 -31.26 10.59
N ARG A 91 -58.29 -31.70 9.72
CA ARG A 91 -58.04 -31.81 8.28
C ARG A 91 -57.72 -30.45 7.66
N VAL A 92 -58.51 -29.43 7.98
CA VAL A 92 -58.29 -28.05 7.52
C VAL A 92 -56.94 -27.53 8.02
N LYS A 93 -56.64 -27.66 9.31
CA LYS A 93 -55.34 -27.24 9.87
C LYS A 93 -54.15 -27.96 9.22
N SER A 94 -54.30 -29.25 8.92
CA SER A 94 -53.27 -30.02 8.22
C SER A 94 -53.06 -29.51 6.80
N MET A 95 -54.13 -29.14 6.10
CA MET A 95 -54.06 -28.61 4.74
C MET A 95 -53.42 -27.22 4.72
N GLU A 96 -53.81 -26.34 5.64
CA GLU A 96 -53.19 -25.01 5.82
C GLU A 96 -51.69 -25.12 6.13
N ALA A 97 -51.31 -26.05 7.01
CA ALA A 97 -49.90 -26.29 7.32
C ALA A 97 -49.12 -26.79 6.09
N TYR A 98 -49.71 -27.68 5.29
CA TYR A 98 -49.09 -28.16 4.06
C TYR A 98 -48.94 -27.06 3.01
N GLU A 99 -49.98 -26.24 2.81
CA GLU A 99 -49.95 -25.10 1.88
C GLU A 99 -48.86 -24.09 2.28
N LYS A 100 -48.75 -23.79 3.58
CA LYS A 100 -47.70 -22.92 4.10
C LYS A 100 -46.30 -23.47 3.82
N LEU A 101 -46.08 -24.77 4.07
CA LEU A 101 -44.79 -25.41 3.79
C LEU A 101 -44.43 -25.39 2.30
N MET A 102 -45.41 -25.56 1.42
CA MET A 102 -45.19 -25.48 -0.02
C MET A 102 -44.86 -24.05 -0.48
N ALA A 103 -45.53 -23.04 0.09
CA ALA A 103 -45.21 -21.64 -0.17
C ALA A 103 -43.81 -21.27 0.32
N GLU A 104 -43.42 -21.68 1.53
CA GLU A 104 -42.08 -21.47 2.08
C GLU A 104 -41.00 -22.14 1.23
N ARG A 105 -41.25 -23.37 0.76
CA ARG A 105 -40.34 -24.09 -0.14
C ARG A 105 -40.16 -23.35 -1.47
N GLN A 106 -41.23 -22.84 -2.05
CA GLN A 106 -41.18 -22.08 -3.29
C GLN A 106 -40.39 -20.77 -3.11
N GLU A 107 -40.63 -20.05 -2.01
CA GLU A 107 -39.89 -18.82 -1.69
C GLU A 107 -38.39 -19.07 -1.53
N ILE A 108 -38.00 -20.17 -0.87
CA ILE A 108 -36.59 -20.57 -0.74
C ILE A 108 -35.97 -20.87 -2.10
N GLN A 109 -36.70 -21.58 -2.98
CA GLN A 109 -36.23 -21.91 -4.31
C GLN A 109 -36.01 -20.66 -5.18
N ASP A 110 -36.93 -19.69 -5.12
CA ASP A 110 -36.80 -18.43 -5.85
C ASP A 110 -35.62 -17.59 -5.33
N LYS A 111 -35.44 -17.53 -4.00
CA LYS A 111 -34.27 -16.89 -3.37
C LYS A 111 -32.95 -17.53 -3.81
N LEU A 112 -32.91 -18.86 -3.90
CA LEU A 112 -31.71 -19.59 -4.34
C LEU A 112 -31.40 -19.31 -5.82
N LEU A 113 -32.42 -19.27 -6.66
CA LEU A 113 -32.27 -18.93 -8.08
C LEU A 113 -31.74 -17.50 -8.27
N GLU A 114 -32.26 -16.54 -7.52
CA GLU A 114 -31.79 -15.15 -7.60
C GLU A 114 -30.37 -14.99 -7.03
N ALA A 115 -30.03 -15.71 -5.95
CA ALA A 115 -28.66 -15.77 -5.43
C ALA A 115 -27.68 -16.37 -6.47
N ALA A 116 -28.08 -17.39 -7.22
CA ALA A 116 -27.26 -17.97 -8.29
C ALA A 116 -27.05 -16.98 -9.46
N ARG A 117 -28.09 -16.21 -9.82
CA ARG A 117 -28.01 -15.16 -10.85
C ARG A 117 -27.08 -14.02 -10.42
N THR A 118 -27.23 -13.53 -9.19
CA THR A 118 -26.35 -12.46 -8.67
C THR A 118 -24.91 -12.93 -8.56
N LYS A 119 -24.66 -14.17 -8.12
CA LYS A 119 -23.32 -14.76 -8.12
C LYS A 119 -22.70 -14.82 -9.51
N THR A 120 -23.47 -15.23 -10.52
CA THR A 120 -22.99 -15.26 -11.92
C THR A 120 -22.64 -13.86 -12.42
N LYS A 121 -23.48 -12.85 -12.14
CA LYS A 121 -23.21 -11.45 -12.49
C LYS A 121 -21.92 -10.94 -11.81
N SER A 122 -21.72 -11.29 -10.54
CA SER A 122 -20.52 -10.90 -9.80
C SER A 122 -19.25 -11.48 -10.43
N LEU A 123 -19.26 -12.77 -10.80
CA LEU A 123 -18.10 -13.41 -11.45
C LEU A 123 -17.75 -12.77 -12.79
N VAL A 124 -18.75 -12.39 -13.58
CA VAL A 124 -18.53 -11.69 -14.86
C VAL A 124 -17.91 -10.31 -14.63
N LEU A 125 -18.39 -9.57 -13.62
CA LEU A 125 -17.85 -8.26 -13.27
C LEU A 125 -16.42 -8.35 -12.74
N GLU A 126 -16.13 -9.35 -11.90
CA GLU A 126 -14.77 -9.62 -11.38
C GLU A 126 -13.78 -9.87 -12.52
N LYS A 127 -14.13 -10.77 -13.46
CA LYS A 127 -13.30 -11.01 -14.65
C LYS A 127 -13.09 -9.75 -15.50
N LEU A 128 -14.13 -8.92 -15.67
CA LEU A 128 -14.03 -7.69 -16.43
C LEU A 128 -13.13 -6.66 -15.73
N CYS A 129 -13.19 -6.59 -14.40
CA CYS A 129 -12.29 -5.76 -13.59
C CYS A 129 -10.83 -6.23 -13.71
N GLU A 130 -10.58 -7.53 -13.67
CA GLU A 130 -9.24 -8.11 -13.90
C GLU A 130 -8.70 -7.73 -15.28
N GLU A 131 -9.47 -7.97 -16.35
CA GLU A 131 -9.09 -7.62 -17.73
C GLU A 131 -8.81 -6.11 -17.90
N LYS A 132 -9.58 -5.25 -17.23
CA LYS A 132 -9.35 -3.79 -17.26
C LYS A 132 -8.10 -3.40 -16.50
N THR A 133 -7.81 -4.06 -15.39
CA THR A 133 -6.61 -3.82 -14.58
C THR A 133 -5.35 -4.24 -15.33
N GLU A 134 -5.36 -5.41 -15.98
CA GLU A 134 -4.26 -5.87 -16.83
C GLU A 134 -3.99 -4.90 -17.98
N LYS A 135 -5.03 -4.44 -18.69
CA LYS A 135 -4.88 -3.43 -19.76
C LYS A 135 -4.27 -2.13 -19.25
N LEU A 136 -4.62 -1.72 -18.03
CA LEU A 136 -4.07 -0.51 -17.43
C LEU A 136 -2.59 -0.67 -17.08
N GLN A 137 -2.20 -1.81 -16.53
CA GLN A 137 -0.79 -2.15 -16.26
C GLN A 137 0.02 -2.22 -17.56
N GLU A 138 -0.54 -2.82 -18.62
CA GLU A 138 0.11 -2.89 -19.93
C GLU A 138 0.32 -1.50 -20.54
N LEU A 139 -0.69 -0.64 -20.50
CA LEU A 139 -0.56 0.75 -20.95
C LEU A 139 0.49 1.52 -20.14
N GLN A 140 0.60 1.29 -18.83
CA GLN A 140 1.65 1.88 -18.00
C GLN A 140 3.05 1.38 -18.40
N ARG A 141 3.19 0.08 -18.68
CA ARG A 141 4.43 -0.51 -19.20
C ARG A 141 4.82 0.09 -20.53
N VAL A 142 3.91 0.09 -21.52
CA VAL A 142 4.15 0.66 -22.85
C VAL A 142 4.54 2.14 -22.77
N ARG A 143 3.86 2.93 -21.93
CA ARG A 143 4.21 4.34 -21.70
C ARG A 143 5.62 4.47 -21.15
N THR A 144 5.99 3.64 -20.19
CA THR A 144 7.32 3.63 -19.58
C THR A 144 8.37 3.28 -20.62
N VAL A 145 8.19 2.19 -21.37
CA VAL A 145 9.10 1.75 -22.44
C VAL A 145 9.26 2.84 -23.50
N SER A 146 8.17 3.48 -23.94
CA SER A 146 8.23 4.58 -24.91
C SER A 146 9.07 5.76 -24.41
N MET A 147 9.00 6.09 -23.12
CA MET A 147 9.87 7.13 -22.55
C MET A 147 11.34 6.69 -22.52
N TRP A 148 11.64 5.43 -22.17
CA TRP A 148 12.99 4.88 -22.21
C TRP A 148 13.57 4.87 -23.63
N GLU A 149 12.76 4.55 -24.64
CA GLU A 149 13.20 4.58 -26.04
C GLU A 149 13.55 5.99 -26.49
N LYS A 150 12.75 7.00 -26.11
CA LYS A 150 13.05 8.41 -26.40
C LYS A 150 14.32 8.90 -25.71
N GLU A 151 14.52 8.55 -24.44
CA GLU A 151 15.74 8.94 -23.72
C GLU A 151 16.97 8.24 -24.30
N ARG A 152 16.86 6.95 -24.67
CA ARG A 152 17.92 6.23 -25.37
C ARG A 152 18.29 6.91 -26.69
N GLU A 153 17.30 7.30 -27.49
CA GLU A 153 17.55 7.99 -28.77
C GLU A 153 18.25 9.34 -28.57
N LYS A 154 17.83 10.11 -27.56
CA LYS A 154 18.48 11.37 -27.18
C LYS A 154 19.94 11.16 -26.78
N VAL A 155 20.20 10.20 -25.90
CA VAL A 155 21.57 9.86 -25.47
C VAL A 155 22.44 9.43 -26.65
N VAL A 156 21.90 8.62 -27.57
CA VAL A 156 22.62 8.22 -28.78
C VAL A 156 22.96 9.43 -29.66
N LYS A 157 22.02 10.36 -29.86
CA LYS A 157 22.26 11.61 -30.61
C LYS A 157 23.34 12.47 -29.96
N ASP A 158 23.31 12.64 -28.64
CA ASP A 158 24.31 13.42 -27.91
C ASP A 158 25.71 12.80 -28.03
N TYR A 159 25.83 11.47 -27.94
CA TYR A 159 27.10 10.77 -28.16
C TYR A 159 27.58 10.86 -29.59
N GLN A 160 26.68 10.75 -30.57
CA GLN A 160 27.04 10.88 -31.98
C GLN A 160 27.57 12.29 -32.28
N GLN A 161 26.89 13.33 -31.79
CA GLN A 161 27.38 14.71 -31.92
C GLN A 161 28.77 14.88 -31.32
N LYS A 162 29.01 14.29 -30.14
CA LYS A 162 30.33 14.35 -29.50
C LYS A 162 31.42 13.60 -30.28
N ILE A 163 31.06 12.51 -30.96
CA ILE A 163 31.99 11.80 -31.86
C ILE A 163 32.33 12.71 -33.03
N ASP A 164 31.32 13.32 -33.66
CA ASP A 164 31.51 14.21 -34.81
C ASP A 164 32.40 15.41 -34.42
N ASP A 165 32.15 16.03 -33.26
CA ASP A 165 32.98 17.14 -32.74
C ASP A 165 34.45 16.72 -32.51
N LEU A 166 34.67 15.51 -31.98
CA LEU A 166 36.02 14.96 -31.76
C LEU A 166 36.71 14.60 -33.07
N GLU A 167 35.98 14.15 -34.09
CA GLU A 167 36.52 13.88 -35.42
C GLU A 167 36.99 15.18 -36.09
N ASP A 168 36.22 16.26 -35.95
CA ASP A 168 36.59 17.61 -36.41
C ASP A 168 37.84 18.14 -35.70
N GLU A 169 37.92 18.00 -34.37
CA GLU A 169 39.10 18.40 -33.59
C GLU A 169 40.35 17.60 -34.01
N LEU A 170 40.20 16.30 -34.25
CA LEU A 170 41.28 15.43 -34.71
C LEU A 170 41.74 15.81 -36.13
N ALA A 171 40.81 16.18 -37.02
CA ALA A 171 41.13 16.69 -38.34
C ALA A 171 41.90 18.02 -38.27
N PHE A 172 41.48 18.92 -37.39
CA PHE A 172 42.18 20.19 -37.13
C PHE A 172 43.61 19.97 -36.61
N LEU A 173 43.78 19.09 -35.62
CA LEU A 173 45.09 18.75 -35.07
C LEU A 173 46.00 18.14 -36.14
N LYS A 174 45.50 17.21 -36.95
CA LYS A 174 46.26 16.64 -38.08
C LYS A 174 46.72 17.71 -39.08
N HIS A 175 45.87 18.68 -39.38
CA HIS A 175 46.25 19.79 -40.25
C HIS A 175 47.35 20.65 -39.61
N ASN A 176 47.22 20.99 -38.33
CA ASN A 176 48.23 21.76 -37.61
C ASN A 176 49.57 21.03 -37.51
N THR A 177 49.56 19.72 -37.21
CA THR A 177 50.77 18.89 -37.19
C THR A 177 51.47 18.92 -38.54
N LYS A 178 50.75 18.76 -39.66
CA LYS A 178 51.33 18.88 -41.01
C LYS A 178 51.98 20.25 -41.23
N ALA A 179 51.36 21.33 -40.78
CA ALA A 179 51.91 22.68 -40.89
C ALA A 179 53.17 22.88 -40.04
N ILE A 180 53.23 22.27 -38.84
CA ILE A 180 54.42 22.27 -37.99
C ILE A 180 55.55 21.46 -38.65
N THR A 181 55.26 20.27 -39.18
CA THR A 181 56.28 19.44 -39.85
C THR A 181 56.90 20.15 -41.05
N ARG A 182 56.11 20.89 -41.84
CA ARG A 182 56.65 21.74 -42.92
C ARG A 182 57.60 22.81 -42.38
N ARG A 183 57.17 23.55 -41.35
CA ARG A 183 58.01 24.57 -40.70
C ARG A 183 59.30 23.98 -40.11
N MET A 184 59.25 22.79 -39.51
CA MET A 184 60.45 22.11 -39.02
C MET A 184 61.40 21.74 -40.17
N SER A 185 60.86 21.27 -41.30
CA SER A 185 61.66 21.00 -42.49
C SER A 185 62.37 22.25 -43.01
N ASP A 186 61.66 23.39 -43.06
CA ASP A 186 62.24 24.66 -43.50
C ASP A 186 63.33 25.15 -42.54
N ILE A 187 63.12 25.00 -41.22
CA ILE A 187 64.13 25.32 -40.21
C ILE A 187 65.38 24.45 -40.40
N SER A 188 65.23 23.14 -40.56
CA SER A 188 66.38 22.25 -40.79
C SER A 188 67.14 22.60 -42.07
N HIS A 189 66.45 23.07 -43.11
CA HIS A 189 67.10 23.55 -44.33
C HIS A 189 67.94 24.82 -44.06
N LEU A 190 67.36 25.80 -43.36
CA LEU A 190 68.06 27.04 -42.99
C LEU A 190 69.25 26.80 -42.05
N GLU A 191 69.13 25.87 -41.09
CA GLU A 191 70.23 25.45 -40.23
C GLU A 191 71.40 24.86 -41.05
N GLY A 192 71.08 24.06 -42.08
CA GLY A 192 72.07 23.54 -43.02
C GLY A 192 72.79 24.63 -43.82
N GLU A 193 72.05 25.60 -44.36
CA GLU A 193 72.64 26.74 -45.08
C GLU A 193 73.52 27.59 -44.17
N LEU A 194 73.06 27.88 -42.95
CA LEU A 194 73.83 28.63 -41.96
C LEU A 194 75.13 27.92 -41.61
N TYR A 195 75.10 26.59 -41.45
CA TYR A 195 76.28 25.79 -41.17
C TYR A 195 77.32 25.88 -42.30
N GLU A 196 76.90 25.77 -43.56
CA GLU A 196 77.80 25.92 -44.71
C GLU A 196 78.37 27.34 -44.83
N GLN A 197 77.57 28.38 -44.54
CA GLN A 197 78.07 29.76 -44.47
C GLN A 197 79.11 29.95 -43.36
N GLN A 198 78.85 29.42 -42.16
CA GLN A 198 79.80 29.46 -41.04
C GLN A 198 81.11 28.76 -41.39
N LYS A 199 81.04 27.60 -42.05
CA LYS A 199 82.20 26.85 -42.50
C LYS A 199 83.02 27.64 -43.54
N LEU A 200 82.36 28.29 -44.50
CA LEU A 200 83.01 29.12 -45.51
C LEU A 200 83.70 30.33 -44.86
N PHE A 201 83.02 31.01 -43.93
CA PHE A 201 83.58 32.12 -43.15
C PHE A 201 84.80 31.70 -42.32
N MET A 202 84.73 30.55 -41.62
CA MET A 202 85.87 29.99 -40.88
C MET A 202 87.05 29.66 -41.81
N GLY A 203 86.78 29.18 -43.02
CA GLY A 203 87.80 28.96 -44.05
C GLY A 203 88.50 30.26 -44.44
N VAL A 204 87.76 31.35 -44.65
CA VAL A 204 88.33 32.69 -44.92
C VAL A 204 89.19 33.18 -43.76
N ILE A 205 88.71 33.07 -42.51
CA ILE A 205 89.50 33.44 -41.32
C ILE A 205 90.79 32.62 -41.24
N ALA A 206 90.72 31.31 -41.47
CA ALA A 206 91.89 30.44 -41.44
C ALA A 206 92.92 30.83 -42.52
N GLY A 207 92.46 31.16 -43.74
CA GLY A 207 93.30 31.70 -44.81
C GLY A 207 94.00 32.99 -44.39
N LEU A 208 93.23 33.99 -43.95
CA LEU A 208 93.77 35.26 -43.46
C LEU A 208 94.76 35.07 -42.31
N ARG A 209 94.48 34.18 -41.36
CA ARG A 209 95.40 33.87 -40.26
C ARG A 209 96.71 33.29 -40.78
N THR A 210 96.66 32.44 -41.80
CA THR A 210 97.85 31.86 -42.44
C THR A 210 98.67 32.96 -43.13
N ASP A 211 98.00 33.84 -43.87
CA ASP A 211 98.63 34.98 -44.55
C ASP A 211 99.28 35.96 -43.56
N ILE A 212 98.60 36.25 -42.44
CA ILE A 212 99.14 37.11 -41.37
C ILE A 212 100.30 36.41 -40.66
N SER A 213 100.23 35.09 -40.42
CA SER A 213 101.31 34.35 -39.73
C SER A 213 102.59 34.23 -40.57
N LEU A 214 102.48 34.29 -41.91
CA LEU A 214 103.61 34.42 -42.83
C LEU A 214 104.31 35.79 -42.73
N SER A 215 103.69 36.80 -42.10
CA SER A 215 104.24 38.16 -41.93
C SER A 215 105.07 38.39 -40.64
N GLY A 216 105.31 37.35 -39.82
CA GLY A 216 106.35 37.38 -38.79
C GLY A 216 106.06 38.15 -37.50
N LEU A 217 104.83 38.10 -36.98
CA LEU A 217 104.53 38.60 -35.62
C LEU A 217 103.87 37.53 -34.73
N PRO A 218 104.26 37.43 -33.44
CA PRO A 218 103.78 36.39 -32.53
C PRO A 218 102.38 36.72 -32.01
N SER A 219 101.52 35.70 -31.87
CA SER A 219 100.17 35.85 -31.33
C SER A 219 99.94 34.92 -30.14
N ASP A 220 99.54 35.54 -29.02
CA ASP A 220 99.11 34.94 -27.75
C ASP A 220 97.67 34.38 -27.81
N PRO A 221 97.30 33.42 -26.93
CA PRO A 221 95.98 32.80 -26.93
C PRO A 221 94.96 33.56 -26.07
N LEU A 222 93.70 33.61 -26.54
CA LEU A 222 92.54 34.18 -25.82
C LEU A 222 91.60 33.07 -25.26
N PRO A 223 90.73 33.42 -24.28
CA PRO A 223 90.32 32.54 -23.21
C PRO A 223 88.99 31.81 -23.41
N ASN A 224 88.86 30.76 -22.59
CA ASN A 224 87.73 29.85 -22.44
C ASN A 224 86.58 30.52 -21.65
N ILE A 225 85.34 30.48 -22.17
CA ILE A 225 84.15 30.99 -21.46
C ILE A 225 83.26 29.81 -21.07
N SER A 226 83.21 29.58 -19.76
CA SER A 226 82.39 28.61 -19.03
C SER A 226 80.91 29.02 -19.02
N ASN A 227 80.02 28.06 -19.27
CA ASN A 227 78.58 28.23 -19.24
C ASN A 227 78.01 27.41 -18.05
N ASN A 228 77.37 28.07 -17.08
CA ASN A 228 76.75 27.39 -15.93
C ASN A 228 75.41 28.08 -15.61
N GLY A 229 74.32 27.31 -15.58
CA GLY A 229 72.96 27.80 -15.30
C GLY A 229 72.09 26.70 -14.69
N ASN A 230 71.88 26.83 -13.38
CA ASN A 230 71.01 26.02 -12.49
C ASN A 230 69.51 26.28 -12.73
N SER A 231 68.66 25.30 -12.42
CA SER A 231 67.32 25.56 -11.87
C SER A 231 66.88 24.47 -10.89
N SER A 232 66.36 24.94 -9.75
CA SER A 232 65.98 24.22 -8.54
C SER A 232 64.49 23.85 -8.54
N GLY A 233 64.16 22.60 -8.18
CA GLY A 233 62.80 22.14 -7.89
C GLY A 233 62.56 22.02 -6.39
N THR A 234 61.53 22.70 -5.88
CA THR A 234 61.10 22.74 -4.48
C THR A 234 60.21 21.54 -4.15
N GLU A 235 60.62 20.72 -3.18
CA GLU A 235 59.80 19.66 -2.58
C GLU A 235 58.75 20.25 -1.63
N GLN A 236 57.50 19.77 -1.73
CA GLN A 236 56.47 19.95 -0.71
C GLN A 236 56.24 18.63 0.05
N LYS A 237 56.22 18.73 1.38
CA LYS A 237 55.89 17.67 2.34
C LYS A 237 54.44 17.90 2.85
N PRO A 238 53.57 16.88 3.00
CA PRO A 238 52.24 17.08 3.55
C PRO A 238 52.21 16.97 5.09
N LEU A 239 51.36 17.79 5.70
CA LEU A 239 51.14 17.94 7.14
C LEU A 239 49.91 17.11 7.56
N SER A 240 50.06 16.29 8.60
CA SER A 240 49.03 15.49 9.27
C SER A 240 48.24 16.34 10.26
N THR A 241 46.90 16.27 10.25
CA THR A 241 46.05 16.89 11.30
C THR A 241 44.92 15.94 11.72
N LEU A 242 44.69 15.96 13.04
CA LEU A 242 43.61 15.32 13.81
C LEU A 242 42.24 15.43 13.12
N VAL A 243 41.50 14.32 13.09
CA VAL A 243 40.20 14.20 12.42
C VAL A 243 39.10 14.62 13.37
N GLU A 244 38.58 15.84 13.22
CA GLU A 244 37.29 16.25 13.79
C GLU A 244 36.15 15.54 13.03
N ASN A 245 35.11 15.09 13.73
CA ASN A 245 33.94 14.46 13.12
C ASN A 245 33.25 15.45 12.14
N PRO A 246 33.21 15.19 10.82
CA PRO A 246 32.70 16.14 9.85
C PRO A 246 31.17 16.27 9.92
N VAL A 247 30.68 17.47 10.23
CA VAL A 247 29.24 17.77 10.24
C VAL A 247 28.68 17.77 8.81
N ILE A 248 28.05 16.65 8.39
CA ILE A 248 27.40 16.53 7.07
C ILE A 248 26.06 17.27 7.04
N VAL A 249 25.29 17.19 8.10
CA VAL A 249 23.94 17.76 8.18
C VAL A 249 24.01 19.00 9.04
N ASP A 250 23.54 20.13 8.51
CA ASP A 250 23.44 21.35 9.31
C ASP A 250 22.26 21.22 10.30
N PRO A 251 22.50 21.21 11.62
CA PRO A 251 21.45 21.00 12.62
C PRO A 251 20.34 22.06 12.59
N LYS A 252 20.64 23.27 12.08
CA LYS A 252 19.67 24.38 12.05
C LYS A 252 18.80 24.35 10.81
N THR A 253 19.34 23.89 9.68
CA THR A 253 18.62 23.91 8.40
C THR A 253 18.12 22.53 7.97
N ASN A 254 18.54 21.47 8.67
CA ASN A 254 18.24 20.07 8.36
C ASN A 254 18.55 19.72 6.89
N LYS A 255 19.60 20.36 6.35
CA LYS A 255 20.07 20.19 4.97
C LYS A 255 21.45 19.57 4.99
N MET A 256 21.66 18.58 4.13
CA MET A 256 22.97 17.99 3.91
C MET A 256 23.87 18.94 3.13
N ASN A 257 25.12 19.05 3.57
CA ASN A 257 26.15 19.77 2.87
C ASN A 257 26.75 18.91 1.75
N GLY A 258 26.31 19.17 0.52
CA GLY A 258 26.77 18.55 -0.73
C GLY A 258 28.28 18.37 -0.85
N ILE A 259 29.03 19.39 -0.41
CA ILE A 259 30.47 19.45 -0.59
C ILE A 259 31.18 18.52 0.41
N VAL A 260 30.64 18.39 1.63
CA VAL A 260 31.26 17.61 2.71
C VAL A 260 31.08 16.12 2.47
N TYR A 261 29.86 15.65 2.19
CA TYR A 261 29.67 14.21 1.98
C TYR A 261 30.33 13.71 0.69
N LEU A 262 30.38 14.51 -0.39
CA LEU A 262 31.08 14.11 -1.62
C LEU A 262 32.60 14.07 -1.46
N ARG A 263 33.17 14.84 -0.53
CA ARG A 263 34.60 14.78 -0.22
C ARG A 263 34.97 13.51 0.52
N HIS A 264 34.16 13.10 1.50
CA HIS A 264 34.45 11.94 2.36
C HIS A 264 33.96 10.61 1.75
N PHE A 265 32.88 10.65 0.97
CA PHE A 265 32.28 9.47 0.33
C PHE A 265 32.26 9.62 -1.19
N ALA A 266 33.39 10.06 -1.78
CA ALA A 266 33.53 10.28 -3.23
C ALA A 266 33.25 9.03 -4.08
N HIS A 267 33.43 7.84 -3.50
CA HIS A 267 33.12 6.56 -4.15
C HIS A 267 31.63 6.19 -4.12
N MET A 268 30.80 6.91 -3.35
CA MET A 268 29.35 6.73 -3.31
C MET A 268 28.66 7.74 -4.23
N SER A 269 27.64 7.28 -4.97
CA SER A 269 26.85 8.21 -5.80
C SER A 269 26.02 9.15 -4.91
N GLN A 270 25.82 10.39 -5.37
CA GLN A 270 24.98 11.37 -4.65
C GLN A 270 23.57 10.81 -4.38
N LYS A 271 22.96 10.15 -5.37
CA LYS A 271 21.64 9.51 -5.22
C LYS A 271 21.64 8.49 -4.08
N PHE A 272 22.68 7.66 -3.98
CA PHE A 272 22.80 6.65 -2.92
C PHE A 272 22.87 7.28 -1.53
N ILE A 273 23.59 8.39 -1.37
CA ILE A 273 23.70 9.11 -0.10
C ILE A 273 22.35 9.75 0.28
N LEU A 274 21.65 10.36 -0.69
CA LEU A 274 20.32 10.94 -0.47
C LEU A 274 19.28 9.88 -0.07
N ASP A 275 19.29 8.71 -0.73
CA ASP A 275 18.39 7.60 -0.39
C ASP A 275 18.65 7.09 1.04
N HIS A 276 19.90 7.09 1.50
CA HIS A 276 20.27 6.69 2.86
C HIS A 276 19.94 7.77 3.90
N TRP A 277 19.95 9.04 3.52
CA TRP A 277 19.45 10.12 4.38
C TRP A 277 17.96 9.99 4.68
N GLU A 278 17.16 9.61 3.68
CA GLU A 278 15.73 9.35 3.92
C GLU A 278 15.50 8.16 4.85
N LYS A 279 16.31 7.10 4.72
CA LYS A 279 16.27 5.97 5.65
C LYS A 279 16.68 6.36 7.06
N PHE A 280 17.76 7.13 7.21
CA PHE A 280 18.24 7.63 8.49
C PHE A 280 17.13 8.38 9.25
N LYS A 281 16.41 9.29 8.57
CA LYS A 281 15.27 10.00 9.15
C LYS A 281 14.09 9.10 9.56
N ASN A 282 13.95 7.93 8.95
CA ASN A 282 12.91 6.97 9.36
C ASN A 282 13.33 6.19 10.62
N PHE A 283 14.63 6.08 10.89
CA PHE A 283 15.15 5.45 12.11
C PHE A 283 15.22 6.44 13.28
N ASP A 284 15.47 7.71 13.00
CA ASP A 284 15.47 8.82 13.97
C ASP A 284 14.03 9.19 14.38
N CYS A 285 13.49 8.47 15.37
CA CYS A 285 12.11 8.61 15.84
C CYS A 285 11.90 9.81 16.77
N ASN A 286 12.97 10.28 17.42
CA ASN A 286 13.07 11.42 18.34
C ASN A 286 13.35 12.73 17.60
N GLY A 287 13.88 12.68 16.38
CA GLY A 287 14.16 13.83 15.53
C GLY A 287 15.38 14.62 15.98
N ASP A 288 16.28 14.02 16.75
CA ASP A 288 17.50 14.67 17.25
C ASP A 288 18.72 14.45 16.34
N GLN A 289 18.52 13.81 15.19
CA GLN A 289 19.54 13.50 14.18
C GLN A 289 20.63 12.56 14.69
N MET A 290 20.32 11.79 15.73
CA MET A 290 21.21 10.80 16.34
C MET A 290 20.51 9.45 16.41
N LEU A 291 21.23 8.36 16.16
CA LEU A 291 20.72 7.00 16.30
C LEU A 291 21.37 6.31 17.50
N ASP A 292 20.53 5.75 18.37
CA ASP A 292 20.98 4.85 19.44
C ASP A 292 21.32 3.48 18.85
N VAL A 293 22.53 2.97 19.10
CA VAL A 293 23.01 1.69 18.55
C VAL A 293 23.70 0.83 19.64
N GLU A 294 23.56 -0.50 19.53
CA GLU A 294 24.22 -1.48 20.42
C GLU A 294 25.75 -1.39 20.35
N GLU A 295 26.41 -1.55 21.50
CA GLU A 295 27.85 -1.28 21.74
C GLU A 295 28.82 -1.94 20.74
N GLU A 296 28.47 -3.10 20.16
CA GLU A 296 29.41 -3.93 19.40
C GLU A 296 29.83 -3.32 18.05
N ALA A 297 29.01 -2.40 17.50
CA ALA A 297 29.34 -1.66 16.26
C ALA A 297 29.95 -0.28 16.53
N MET A 298 29.85 0.24 17.75
CA MET A 298 30.19 1.64 18.08
C MET A 298 31.70 1.90 18.06
N ASP A 299 32.51 1.00 18.62
CA ASP A 299 33.97 1.17 18.79
C ASP A 299 34.74 1.46 17.47
N GLU A 300 34.15 1.15 16.33
CA GLU A 300 34.77 1.25 15.01
C GLU A 300 34.30 2.43 14.16
N VAL A 301 33.24 3.10 14.60
CA VAL A 301 32.46 4.01 13.75
C VAL A 301 32.05 5.28 14.49
N ASP A 302 31.92 5.21 15.82
CA ASP A 302 31.78 6.34 16.73
C ASP A 302 33.14 7.04 16.87
N ILE A 303 33.33 8.11 16.12
CA ILE A 303 34.58 8.86 16.05
C ILE A 303 34.70 9.78 17.27
N ASP A 304 33.58 10.34 17.72
CA ASP A 304 33.54 11.33 18.80
C ASP A 304 33.22 10.75 20.19
N LYS A 305 32.96 9.43 20.26
CA LYS A 305 32.59 8.68 21.47
C LYS A 305 31.33 9.20 22.13
N SER A 306 30.39 9.68 21.32
CA SER A 306 29.10 10.19 21.79
C SER A 306 28.16 9.07 22.21
N HIS A 307 28.46 7.81 21.89
CA HIS A 307 27.57 6.66 22.06
C HIS A 307 26.25 6.82 21.29
N THR A 308 26.26 7.65 20.25
CA THR A 308 25.15 7.89 19.34
C THR A 308 25.73 8.01 17.93
N LEU A 309 25.03 7.56 16.90
CA LEU A 309 25.50 7.73 15.52
C LEU A 309 24.86 8.95 14.87
N ASP A 310 25.69 9.91 14.49
CA ASP A 310 25.27 10.94 13.56
C ASP A 310 25.17 10.39 12.12
N PHE A 311 24.72 11.22 11.18
CA PHE A 311 24.58 10.78 9.79
C PHE A 311 25.92 10.45 9.09
N TYR A 312 27.02 11.08 9.49
CA TYR A 312 28.35 10.78 8.97
C TYR A 312 28.79 9.37 9.40
N GLU A 313 28.62 9.06 10.67
CA GLU A 313 28.98 7.77 11.26
C GLU A 313 28.04 6.66 10.78
N TYR A 314 26.75 6.94 10.60
CA TYR A 314 25.82 6.05 9.92
C TYR A 314 26.30 5.69 8.50
N LEU A 315 26.80 6.66 7.72
CA LEU A 315 27.33 6.39 6.39
C LEU A 315 28.63 5.56 6.44
N LEU A 316 29.44 5.70 7.50
CA LEU A 316 30.58 4.82 7.71
C LEU A 316 30.15 3.38 8.02
N VAL A 317 29.09 3.17 8.79
CA VAL A 317 28.48 1.84 9.01
C VAL A 317 28.07 1.25 7.66
N VAL A 318 27.33 2.01 6.85
CA VAL A 318 26.87 1.57 5.52
C VAL A 318 28.05 1.27 4.59
N ASP A 319 29.11 2.07 4.61
CA ASP A 319 30.32 1.84 3.81
C ASP A 319 31.00 0.53 4.20
N LYS A 320 31.19 0.30 5.51
CA LYS A 320 31.81 -0.91 6.06
C LYS A 320 31.01 -2.16 5.74
N ILE A 321 29.68 -2.12 5.86
CA ILE A 321 28.79 -3.21 5.47
C ILE A 321 28.91 -3.50 3.96
N THR A 322 28.92 -2.45 3.13
CA THR A 322 28.96 -2.59 1.67
C THR A 322 30.30 -3.18 1.20
N LYS A 323 31.42 -2.75 1.81
CA LYS A 323 32.76 -3.25 1.51
C LYS A 323 33.11 -4.56 2.23
N LYS A 324 32.22 -5.05 3.11
CA LYS A 324 32.47 -6.16 4.03
C LYS A 324 33.76 -5.99 4.83
N SER A 325 34.04 -4.77 5.25
CA SER A 325 35.28 -4.38 5.90
C SER A 325 35.00 -3.90 7.33
N GLY A 326 35.49 -4.64 8.33
CA GLY A 326 35.31 -4.31 9.74
C GLY A 326 35.76 -5.48 10.62
N LYS A 327 36.06 -5.22 11.90
CA LYS A 327 36.40 -6.27 12.87
C LYS A 327 35.13 -6.92 13.42
N ALA A 328 34.09 -6.11 13.68
CA ALA A 328 32.80 -6.59 14.16
C ALA A 328 32.13 -7.58 13.19
N ALA A 329 31.44 -8.58 13.75
CA ALA A 329 30.85 -9.68 12.98
C ALA A 329 29.77 -9.20 12.00
N LEU A 330 29.02 -8.15 12.37
CA LEU A 330 27.95 -7.57 11.55
C LEU A 330 28.44 -7.07 10.18
N PHE A 331 29.69 -6.59 10.08
CA PHE A 331 30.23 -6.06 8.83
C PHE A 331 30.63 -7.17 7.85
N LYS A 332 30.85 -8.40 8.33
CA LYS A 332 31.29 -9.53 7.48
C LYS A 332 30.13 -10.29 6.83
N GLN A 333 28.92 -10.17 7.38
CA GLN A 333 27.76 -10.92 6.92
C GLN A 333 27.15 -10.35 5.62
N GLY A 334 27.35 -9.06 5.35
CA GLY A 334 26.85 -8.36 4.15
C GLY A 334 25.33 -8.18 4.14
N ILE A 335 24.83 -7.31 3.25
CA ILE A 335 23.38 -7.04 3.11
C ILE A 335 22.72 -8.21 2.36
N SER A 336 22.17 -9.18 3.09
CA SER A 336 21.33 -10.24 2.51
C SER A 336 20.09 -9.61 1.88
N LYS A 337 19.89 -9.80 0.56
CA LYS A 337 18.70 -9.33 -0.15
C LYS A 337 17.45 -10.08 0.32
N SER A 338 16.47 -9.31 0.80
CA SER A 338 15.02 -9.59 0.83
C SER A 338 14.54 -10.81 1.63
N ILE A 339 14.01 -10.54 2.83
CA ILE A 339 12.83 -11.22 3.34
C ILE A 339 11.85 -10.14 3.82
N GLU A 340 10.74 -9.99 3.10
CA GLU A 340 9.55 -9.29 3.57
C GLU A 340 9.19 -9.77 4.99
N GLY A 341 9.09 -8.85 5.93
CA GLY A 341 8.47 -9.11 7.24
C GLY A 341 9.37 -9.72 8.32
N THR A 342 10.70 -9.70 8.19
CA THR A 342 11.56 -9.98 9.35
C THR A 342 12.00 -8.68 9.99
N LYS A 343 11.65 -8.49 11.26
CA LYS A 343 12.38 -7.63 12.19
C LYS A 343 13.85 -8.05 12.14
N VAL A 344 14.61 -7.50 11.20
CA VAL A 344 16.06 -7.58 11.23
C VAL A 344 16.45 -6.69 12.39
N CYS A 345 16.59 -7.31 13.56
CA CYS A 345 17.30 -6.77 14.70
C CYS A 345 18.74 -6.53 14.24
N VAL A 346 18.96 -5.36 13.65
CA VAL A 346 20.19 -4.58 13.77
C VAL A 346 19.76 -3.20 14.28
N ILE A 347 18.87 -3.28 15.27
CA ILE A 347 18.44 -2.34 16.30
C ILE A 347 17.78 -3.30 17.29
N GLN A 348 18.45 -3.62 18.39
CA GLN A 348 17.76 -4.10 19.57
C GLN A 348 18.17 -3.26 20.76
#